data_AF-A0A5K1JYE5-F1
#
_entry.id   AF-A0A5K1JYE5-F1
#
_cell.length_a   1.000
_cell.length_b   1.000
_cell.length_c   1.000
_cell.angle_alpha   90.00
_cell.angle_beta   90.00
_cell.angle_gamma   90.00
#
_symmetry.space_group_name_H-M   'P 1'
#
loop_
_entity.id
_entity.type
_entity.pdbx_description
1 polymer ?
#
loop_
_entity_poly.entity_id
_entity_poly.type
_entity_poly.pdbx_seq_one_letter_code
_entity_poly.pdbx_strand_id
1 'polypeptide(L)'
;MNSFTISVATATRVAYVIDAHGANAAHILTLTESVMYLLTYSATFLANGIVLSAGVRRTLLVVAAIQAACWLTCVPVYVFGKRVRSFIARHPRLFRGHDLMLPRFRNSDSSTCRPSTAARSFSRL
;
A
#
# COMPACT_ATOMS: atom_id res chain seq x y z
N MET A 1 21.11 -8.97 -9.55
CA MET A 1 20.94 -8.47 -8.16
C MET A 1 19.53 -7.91 -7.88
N ASN A 2 18.67 -7.64 -8.88
CA ASN A 2 17.42 -6.88 -8.65
C ASN A 2 16.27 -7.69 -8.00
N SER A 3 16.24 -9.02 -8.12
CA SER A 3 15.12 -9.84 -7.65
C SER A 3 14.89 -9.74 -6.14
N PHE A 4 15.96 -9.62 -5.35
CA PHE A 4 15.88 -9.48 -3.89
C PHE A 4 15.14 -8.20 -3.48
N THR A 5 15.46 -7.07 -4.09
CA THR A 5 14.85 -5.76 -3.78
C THR A 5 13.34 -5.76 -4.01
N ILE A 6 12.86 -6.39 -5.08
CA ILE A 6 11.42 -6.47 -5.39
C ILE A 6 10.70 -7.34 -4.34
N SER A 7 11.24 -8.52 -4.01
CA SER A 7 10.67 -9.38 -2.97
C SER A 7 10.62 -8.70 -1.59
N VAL A 8 11.69 -8.00 -1.20
CA VAL A 8 11.74 -7.25 0.06
C VAL A 8 10.71 -6.13 0.06
N ALA A 9 10.65 -5.31 -1.00
CA ALA A 9 9.72 -4.18 -1.08
C ALA A 9 8.24 -4.62 -0.96
N THR A 10 7.86 -5.70 -1.64
CA THR A 10 6.50 -6.26 -1.55
C THR A 10 6.23 -6.83 -0.15
N ALA A 11 7.17 -7.59 0.42
CA ALA A 11 7.02 -8.13 1.77
C ALA A 11 6.87 -7.03 2.83
N THR A 12 7.66 -5.95 2.76
CA THR A 12 7.57 -4.81 3.69
C THR A 12 6.20 -4.11 3.60
N ARG A 13 5.65 -3.91 2.40
CA ARG A 13 4.31 -3.32 2.23
C ARG A 13 3.22 -4.18 2.88
N VAL A 14 3.23 -5.48 2.60
CA VAL A 14 2.23 -6.42 3.14
C VAL A 14 2.31 -6.48 4.66
N ALA A 15 3.52 -6.57 5.23
CA ALA A 15 3.72 -6.57 6.67
C ALA A 15 3.17 -5.29 7.34
N TYR A 16 3.44 -4.11 6.76
CA TYR A 16 2.92 -2.84 7.27
C TYR A 16 1.38 -2.75 7.25
N VAL A 17 0.73 -3.21 6.18
CA VAL A 17 -0.75 -3.19 6.08
C VAL A 17 -1.39 -4.15 7.10
N ILE A 18 -0.78 -5.30 7.35
CA ILE A 18 -1.27 -6.27 8.35
C ILE A 18 -1.09 -5.71 9.77
N ASP A 19 0.05 -5.09 10.08
CA ASP A 19 0.32 -4.46 11.38
C ASP A 19 -0.65 -3.30 11.67
N ALA A 20 -0.83 -2.38 10.71
CA ALA A 20 -1.67 -1.19 10.91
C ALA A 20 -3.19 -1.46 10.86
N HIS A 21 -3.63 -2.48 10.10
CA HIS A 21 -5.04 -2.66 9.74
C HIS A 21 -5.54 -4.11 9.84
N GLY A 22 -4.93 -4.96 10.67
CA GLY A 22 -5.13 -6.42 10.71
C GLY A 22 -6.56 -6.97 10.53
N ALA A 23 -7.60 -6.31 11.08
CA ALA A 23 -9.00 -6.74 10.91
C ALA A 23 -9.56 -6.54 9.48
N ASN A 24 -9.05 -5.56 8.73
CA ASN A 24 -9.48 -5.20 7.36
C ASN A 24 -8.33 -5.27 6.34
N ALA A 25 -7.18 -5.85 6.71
CA ALA A 25 -5.93 -5.77 5.96
C ALA A 25 -6.05 -6.29 4.51
N ALA A 26 -6.79 -7.38 4.30
CA ALA A 26 -7.01 -7.95 2.97
C ALA A 26 -7.72 -6.96 2.01
N HIS A 27 -8.71 -6.21 2.50
CA HIS A 27 -9.45 -5.23 1.71
C HIS A 27 -8.60 -3.99 1.39
N ILE A 28 -7.80 -3.52 2.34
CA ILE A 28 -6.84 -2.41 2.10
C ILE A 28 -5.77 -2.83 1.08
N LEU A 29 -5.29 -4.08 1.15
CA LEU A 29 -4.28 -4.60 0.25
C LEU A 29 -4.78 -4.71 -1.20
N THR A 30 -5.98 -5.27 -1.43
CA THR A 30 -6.56 -5.36 -2.78
C THR A 30 -6.90 -3.97 -3.36
N LEU A 31 -7.35 -3.02 -2.54
CA LEU A 31 -7.53 -1.63 -2.98
C LEU A 31 -6.21 -0.96 -3.37
N THR A 32 -5.13 -1.20 -2.62
CA THR A 32 -3.81 -0.62 -2.92
C THR A 32 -3.24 -1.16 -4.23
N GLU A 33 -3.30 -2.48 -4.44
CA GLU A 33 -2.82 -3.12 -5.68
C GLU A 33 -3.70 -2.80 -6.89
N SER A 34 -5.03 -2.74 -6.74
CA SER A 34 -5.92 -2.34 -7.86
C SER A 34 -5.62 -0.92 -8.36
N VAL A 35 -5.31 0.02 -7.47
CA VAL A 35 -4.84 1.36 -7.86
C VAL A 35 -3.50 1.30 -8.60
N MET A 36 -2.54 0.46 -8.18
CA MET A 36 -1.28 0.29 -8.91
C MET A 36 -1.48 -0.30 -10.32
N TYR A 37 -2.39 -1.26 -10.48
CA TYR A 37 -2.71 -1.81 -11.81
C TYR A 37 -3.44 -0.79 -12.70
N LEU A 38 -4.37 0.00 -12.16
CA LEU A 38 -5.02 1.09 -12.91
C LEU A 38 -4.05 2.21 -13.32
N LEU A 39 -3.08 2.55 -12.47
CA LEU A 39 -2.00 3.49 -12.80
C LEU A 39 -1.05 2.93 -13.87
N THR A 40 -0.76 1.63 -13.82
CA THR A 40 0.06 0.96 -14.85
C THR A 40 -0.66 0.93 -16.20
N TYR A 41 -1.97 0.66 -16.19
CA TYR A 41 -2.83 0.71 -17.36
C TYR A 41 -2.86 2.13 -17.97
N SER A 42 -3.16 3.17 -17.19
CA SER A 42 -3.21 4.55 -17.70
C SER A 42 -1.84 5.05 -18.21
N ALA A 43 -0.75 4.69 -17.55
CA ALA A 43 0.61 4.95 -18.02
C ALA A 43 0.91 4.30 -19.39
N THR A 44 0.27 3.17 -19.71
CA THR A 44 0.46 2.47 -20.99
C THR A 44 -0.17 3.25 -22.16
N PHE A 45 -1.35 3.85 -21.97
CA PHE A 45 -1.97 4.71 -23.00
C PHE A 45 -1.18 6.00 -23.20
N LEU A 46 -0.71 6.62 -22.10
CA LEU A 46 0.16 7.79 -22.14
C LEU A 46 1.48 7.49 -22.87
N ALA A 47 2.11 6.34 -22.57
CA ALA A 47 3.32 5.91 -23.25
C ALA A 47 3.10 5.69 -24.75
N ASN A 48 2.02 5.02 -25.15
CA ASN A 48 1.70 4.78 -26.56
C ASN A 48 1.51 6.10 -27.35
N GLY A 49 0.74 7.04 -26.79
CA GLY A 49 0.52 8.36 -27.42
C GLY A 49 1.77 9.23 -27.52
N ILE A 50 2.66 9.19 -26.51
CA ILE A 50 3.91 9.97 -26.50
C ILE A 50 4.99 9.33 -27.38
N VAL A 51 5.05 8.00 -27.46
CA VAL A 51 5.98 7.28 -28.36
C VAL A 51 5.68 7.61 -29.81
N LEU A 52 4.41 7.54 -30.24
CA LEU A 52 4.00 7.80 -31.63
C LEU A 52 4.29 9.24 -32.10
N SER A 53 4.27 10.20 -31.17
CA SER A 53 4.37 11.64 -31.48
C SER A 53 5.74 12.26 -31.24
N ALA A 54 6.52 11.73 -30.28
CA ALA A 54 7.70 12.43 -29.76
C ALA A 54 8.91 11.53 -29.41
N GLY A 55 8.79 10.21 -29.61
CA GLY A 55 9.87 9.25 -29.49
C GLY A 55 10.36 8.94 -28.06
N VAL A 56 11.28 7.99 -27.97
CA VAL A 56 11.71 7.35 -26.69
C VAL A 56 12.24 8.36 -25.67
N ARG A 57 13.02 9.38 -26.08
CA ARG A 57 13.62 10.37 -25.17
C ARG A 57 12.58 11.15 -24.37
N ARG A 58 11.45 11.50 -24.98
CA ARG A 58 10.36 12.22 -24.30
C ARG A 58 9.59 11.29 -23.35
N THR A 59 9.35 10.05 -23.76
CA THR A 59 8.68 9.04 -22.94
C THR A 59 9.45 8.75 -21.65
N LEU A 60 10.78 8.57 -21.73
CA LEU A 60 11.64 8.37 -20.56
C LEU A 60 11.63 9.56 -19.61
N LEU A 61 11.64 10.80 -20.13
CA LEU A 61 11.57 12.01 -19.33
C LEU A 61 10.23 12.14 -18.57
N VAL A 62 9.11 11.78 -19.22
CA VAL A 62 7.78 11.80 -18.58
C VAL A 62 7.68 10.75 -17.47
N VAL A 63 8.17 9.52 -17.69
CA VAL A 63 8.18 8.48 -16.65
C VAL A 63 9.07 8.89 -15.47
N ALA A 64 10.24 9.48 -15.73
CA ALA A 64 11.11 10.01 -14.68
C ALA A 64 10.45 11.17 -13.90
N ALA A 65 9.72 12.07 -14.56
CA ALA A 65 8.99 13.15 -13.92
C ALA A 65 7.85 12.64 -13.02
N ILE A 66 7.10 11.62 -13.47
CA ILE A 66 6.06 10.96 -12.65
C ILE A 66 6.69 10.29 -11.42
N GLN A 67 7.83 9.61 -11.58
CA GLN A 67 8.53 8.99 -10.46
C GLN A 67 9.04 10.02 -9.44
N ALA A 68 9.58 11.14 -9.91
CA ALA A 68 10.01 12.25 -9.05
C ALA A 68 8.82 12.91 -8.32
N ALA A 69 7.69 13.13 -9.01
CA ALA A 69 6.46 13.65 -8.40
C ALA A 69 5.91 12.70 -7.32
N CYS A 70 5.97 11.38 -7.54
CA CYS A 70 5.59 10.38 -6.55
C CYS A 70 6.44 10.48 -5.27
N TRP A 71 7.76 10.55 -5.40
CA TRP A 71 8.66 10.75 -4.24
C TRP A 71 8.43 12.10 -3.54
N LEU A 72 8.25 13.18 -4.30
CA LEU A 72 7.87 14.50 -3.77
C LEU A 72 6.53 14.50 -3.04
N THR A 73 5.62 13.58 -3.35
CA THR A 73 4.31 13.43 -2.68
C THR A 73 4.41 12.56 -1.42
N CYS A 74 5.35 11.61 -1.35
CA CYS A 74 5.60 10.83 -0.13
C CYS A 74 6.12 11.69 1.04
N VAL A 75 6.97 12.69 0.76
CA VAL A 75 7.53 13.59 1.79
C VAL A 75 6.46 14.34 2.59
N PRO A 76 5.50 15.10 1.98
CA PRO A 76 4.45 15.78 2.73
C PRO A 76 3.54 14.80 3.45
N VAL A 77 3.14 13.68 2.84
CA VAL A 77 2.35 12.61 3.50
C VAL A 77 3.01 12.17 4.81
N TYR A 78 4.32 11.92 4.79
CA TYR A 78 5.07 11.51 5.98
C TYR A 78 5.16 12.61 7.06
N VAL A 79 5.35 13.87 6.67
CA VAL A 79 5.41 15.02 7.59
C VAL A 79 4.04 15.29 8.23
N PHE A 80 2.97 15.32 7.43
CA PHE A 80 1.60 15.53 7.92
C PHE A 80 1.12 14.37 8.80
N GLY A 81 1.44 13.11 8.44
CA GLY A 81 1.10 11.94 9.26
C GLY A 81 1.65 12.02 10.70
N LYS A 82 2.90 12.48 10.87
CA LYS A 82 3.47 12.68 12.22
C LYS A 82 2.78 13.81 13.00
N ARG A 83 2.40 14.90 12.33
CA ARG A 83 1.63 15.99 12.97
C ARG A 83 0.23 15.53 13.40
N VAL A 84 -0.49 14.81 12.54
CA VAL A 84 -1.82 14.25 12.83
C VAL A 84 -1.77 13.30 14.03
N ARG A 85 -0.79 12.38 14.09
CA ARG A 85 -0.63 11.45 15.25
C ARG A 85 -0.41 12.19 16.58
N SER A 86 0.33 13.31 16.55
CA SER A 86 0.52 14.15 17.75
C SER A 86 -0.73 14.93 18.18
N PHE A 87 -1.67 15.18 17.25
CA PHE A 87 -2.92 15.88 17.52
C PHE A 87 -4.00 14.92 18.09
N ILE A 88 -4.16 13.73 17.51
CA ILE A 88 -5.09 12.70 18.04
C ILE A 88 -4.71 12.33 19.48
N ALA A 89 -3.42 12.15 19.78
CA ALA A 89 -2.94 11.82 21.12
C ALA A 89 -3.28 12.88 22.19
N ARG A 90 -3.56 14.13 21.79
CA ARG A 90 -3.90 15.24 22.70
C ARG A 90 -5.40 15.49 22.84
N HIS A 91 -6.23 14.96 21.94
CA HIS A 91 -7.69 15.18 21.94
C HIS A 91 -8.53 13.88 21.93
N PRO A 92 -8.34 12.96 22.90
CA PRO A 92 -9.04 11.67 22.93
C PRO A 92 -10.57 11.78 23.17
N ARG A 93 -11.08 12.94 23.60
CA ARG A 93 -12.53 13.15 23.84
C ARG A 93 -13.33 13.40 22.55
N LEU A 94 -12.68 13.82 21.47
CA LEU A 94 -13.36 14.23 20.23
C LEU A 94 -13.57 13.07 19.25
N PHE A 95 -12.78 11.99 19.38
CA PHE A 95 -12.79 10.83 18.49
C PHE A 95 -13.60 9.62 19.00
N ARG A 96 -14.22 9.71 20.20
CA ARG A 96 -14.96 8.60 20.84
C ARG A 96 -16.45 8.53 20.43
N GLY A 97 -16.84 9.23 19.38
CA GLY A 97 -18.25 9.51 19.07
C GLY A 97 -18.91 8.69 17.96
N HIS A 98 -18.18 7.83 17.24
CA HIS A 98 -18.67 7.22 15.98
C HIS A 98 -18.48 5.68 15.90
N ASP A 99 -18.48 5.00 17.05
CA ASP A 99 -18.35 3.53 17.15
C ASP A 99 -19.67 2.75 16.88
N LEU A 100 -20.76 3.42 16.46
CA LEU A 100 -22.00 2.76 16.05
C LEU A 100 -22.28 3.01 14.57
N MET A 101 -22.56 1.90 13.84
CA MET A 101 -22.96 1.83 12.42
C MET A 101 -21.84 1.61 11.38
N LEU A 102 -21.06 0.52 11.50
CA LEU A 102 -20.41 -0.10 10.33
C LEU A 102 -20.78 -1.59 10.23
N PRO A 103 -21.25 -2.07 9.06
CA PRO A 103 -21.61 -3.47 8.89
C PRO A 103 -20.35 -4.34 8.97
N ARG A 104 -20.44 -5.43 9.74
CA ARG A 104 -19.51 -6.57 9.66
C ARG A 104 -19.53 -7.10 8.22
N PHE A 105 -18.53 -6.76 7.41
CA PHE A 105 -18.26 -7.53 6.20
C PHE A 105 -17.97 -8.97 6.63
N ARG A 106 -18.89 -9.86 6.25
CA ARG A 106 -18.88 -11.26 6.63
C ARG A 106 -17.84 -11.99 5.79
N ASN A 107 -16.82 -12.53 6.46
CA ASN A 107 -15.93 -13.50 5.84
C ASN A 107 -16.75 -14.71 5.36
N SER A 108 -16.82 -14.86 4.04
CA SER A 108 -17.17 -16.07 3.29
C SER A 108 -16.52 -15.94 1.91
N ASP A 109 -15.76 -16.88 1.35
CA ASP A 109 -15.12 -18.10 1.89
C ASP A 109 -13.69 -18.14 1.26
N SER A 110 -12.87 -19.20 1.17
CA SER A 110 -12.97 -20.61 1.57
C SER A 110 -11.57 -21.21 1.81
N SER A 111 -11.49 -22.18 2.72
CA SER A 111 -10.66 -23.41 2.60
C SER A 111 -9.35 -23.38 1.80
N THR A 112 -8.21 -23.27 2.51
CA THR A 112 -7.03 -24.08 2.17
C THR A 112 -6.48 -24.73 3.44
N CYS A 113 -6.23 -26.03 3.37
CA CYS A 113 -6.03 -26.93 4.50
C CYS A 113 -4.92 -26.52 5.50
N ARG A 114 -5.13 -26.86 6.78
CA ARG A 114 -4.03 -27.03 7.75
C ARG A 114 -3.04 -28.07 7.23
N PRO A 115 -1.74 -27.86 7.45
CA PRO A 115 -1.02 -28.65 8.46
C PRO A 115 -0.43 -27.72 9.54
N SER A 116 -0.72 -27.96 10.83
CA SER A 116 0.02 -28.85 11.73
C SER A 116 1.32 -28.24 12.31
N THR A 117 1.19 -27.73 13.54
CA THR A 117 2.05 -28.14 14.67
C THR A 117 3.59 -28.04 14.56
N ALA A 118 4.16 -26.89 14.18
CA ALA A 118 5.62 -26.67 14.31
C ALA A 118 6.09 -25.19 14.35
N ALA A 119 5.67 -24.39 15.35
CA ALA A 119 6.18 -23.01 15.49
C ALA A 119 6.25 -22.46 16.94
N ARG A 120 6.34 -23.34 17.96
CA ARG A 120 6.39 -22.94 19.38
C ARG A 120 7.81 -22.89 19.97
N SER A 121 8.84 -22.84 19.12
CA SER A 121 10.24 -22.99 19.54
C SER A 121 11.22 -22.17 18.68
N PHE A 122 10.98 -20.86 18.55
CA PHE A 122 12.01 -19.91 18.11
C PHE A 122 11.86 -18.57 18.86
N SER A 123 11.87 -18.65 20.19
CA SER A 123 11.85 -17.49 21.10
C SER A 123 12.95 -17.58 22.18
N ARG A 124 13.98 -18.41 21.92
CA ARG A 124 15.23 -18.52 22.70
C ARG A 124 16.35 -19.04 21.79
N LEU A 125 17.02 -18.14 21.09
CA LEU A 125 18.43 -18.15 20.69
C LEU A 125 18.74 -16.80 20.04
#